data_AF-A0A978TVW1-F1
#
_entry.id   AF-A0A978TVW1-F1
#
_cell.length_a   1.000
_cell.length_b   1.000
_cell.length_c   1.000
_cell.angle_alpha   90.00
_cell.angle_beta   90.00
_cell.angle_gamma   90.00
#
_symmetry.space_group_name_H-M   'P 1'
#
loop_
_entity.id
_entity.type
_entity.pdbx_description
1 polymer ?
#
loop_
_entity_poly.entity_id
_entity_poly.type
_entity_poly.pdbx_seq_one_letter_code
_entity_poly.pdbx_strand_id
1 'polypeptide(L)'
;MGTSIWVSEYDTAQEYGGTLLFPSKPLYSPITLAAYCIFSGLLVGIILSGINIFRRGHIWIGRLLIISSGLILACILLTPTLASSNLWLGFLNGIVGIHLYKTETPHFNRAIRSGGKQARWWVPLIFVALIELKMQFL
;
A
#
# COMPACT_ATOMS: atom_id res chain seq x y z
N MET A 1 10.04 39.07 5.83
CA MET A 1 9.67 37.95 6.72
C MET A 1 9.49 36.69 5.88
N GLY A 2 10.45 35.77 6.00
CA GLY A 2 10.38 34.33 5.69
C GLY A 2 9.73 33.83 4.40
N THR A 3 10.41 33.90 3.26
CA THR A 3 10.16 33.01 2.12
C THR A 3 10.69 31.62 2.45
N SER A 4 9.83 30.71 2.90
CA SER A 4 10.19 29.30 3.05
C SER A 4 10.30 28.69 1.65
N ILE A 5 11.52 28.66 1.13
CA ILE A 5 11.90 27.90 -0.05
C ILE A 5 11.87 26.43 0.37
N TRP A 6 10.68 25.84 0.33
CA TRP A 6 10.56 24.39 0.25
C TRP A 6 10.97 24.01 -1.17
N VAL A 7 12.28 23.98 -1.43
CA VAL A 7 12.81 23.19 -2.53
C VAL A 7 12.38 21.77 -2.20
N SER A 8 11.29 21.37 -2.85
CA SER A 8 10.78 20.02 -2.80
C SER A 8 11.95 19.12 -3.17
N GLU A 9 12.40 18.29 -2.22
CA GLU A 9 13.47 17.29 -2.42
C GLU A 9 13.14 16.29 -3.57
N TYR A 10 11.95 16.44 -4.18
CA TYR A 10 11.50 15.75 -5.38
C TYR A 10 11.88 16.43 -6.71
N ASP A 11 12.33 17.70 -6.70
CA ASP A 11 12.74 18.40 -7.92
C ASP A 11 14.18 18.04 -8.33
N THR A 12 15.02 17.66 -7.37
CA THR A 12 16.40 17.18 -7.64
C THR A 12 16.44 15.78 -8.25
N ALA A 13 15.36 15.00 -8.17
CA ALA A 13 15.27 13.68 -8.79
C ALA A 13 14.97 13.74 -10.31
N GLN A 14 14.63 14.91 -10.86
CA GLN A 14 14.42 15.08 -12.31
C GLN A 14 15.71 15.37 -13.09
N GLU A 15 16.80 15.77 -12.43
CA GLU A 15 17.99 16.29 -13.13
C GLU A 15 19.05 15.21 -13.43
N TYR A 16 18.98 14.04 -12.79
CA TYR A 16 19.89 12.92 -13.05
C TYR A 16 19.33 11.95 -14.10
N GLY A 17 19.25 12.38 -15.38
CA GLY A 17 19.43 11.56 -16.60
C GLY A 17 18.81 10.14 -16.73
N GLY A 18 17.98 9.71 -15.80
CA GLY A 18 17.29 8.45 -15.79
C GLY A 18 15.90 8.75 -16.29
N THR A 19 15.60 8.31 -17.50
CA THR A 19 14.23 8.14 -17.98
C THR A 19 13.36 7.71 -16.80
N LEU A 20 12.49 8.61 -16.32
CA LEU A 20 11.39 8.28 -15.42
C LEU A 20 10.54 7.29 -16.21
N LEU A 21 10.92 6.02 -16.17
CA LEU A 21 10.18 4.90 -16.73
C LEU A 21 8.90 4.85 -15.92
N PHE A 22 7.92 5.64 -16.35
CA PHE A 22 6.60 5.66 -15.76
C PHE A 22 6.10 4.23 -15.72
N PRO A 23 5.47 3.82 -14.62
CA PRO A 23 5.09 2.44 -14.43
C PRO A 23 4.12 2.04 -15.55
N SER A 24 4.61 1.25 -16.51
CA SER A 24 3.76 0.56 -17.48
C SER A 24 2.81 -0.42 -16.78
N LYS A 25 3.13 -0.76 -15.53
CA LYS A 25 2.37 -1.66 -14.68
C LYS A 25 1.25 -0.90 -13.96
N PRO A 26 0.04 -1.48 -13.90
CA PRO A 26 -1.10 -0.81 -13.29
C PRO A 26 -0.89 -0.59 -11.79
N LEU A 27 -1.30 0.55 -11.22
CA LEU A 27 -1.14 0.87 -9.79
C LEU A 27 -2.48 0.80 -9.06
N TYR A 28 -2.47 0.33 -7.80
CA TYR A 28 -3.67 0.41 -6.97
C TYR A 28 -3.96 1.85 -6.58
N SER A 29 -5.24 2.24 -6.61
CA SER A 29 -5.64 3.61 -6.25
C SER A 29 -5.48 3.84 -4.74
N PRO A 30 -5.17 5.07 -4.29
CA PRO A 30 -5.00 5.39 -2.88
C PRO A 30 -6.23 5.00 -2.02
N ILE A 31 -7.44 5.20 -2.58
CA ILE A 31 -8.70 4.78 -1.96
C ILE A 31 -8.71 3.26 -1.73
N THR A 32 -8.27 2.49 -2.72
CA THR A 32 -8.19 1.02 -2.62
C THR A 32 -7.27 0.61 -1.48
N LEU A 33 -6.05 1.17 -1.42
CA LEU A 33 -5.11 0.85 -0.33
C LEU A 33 -5.67 1.20 1.05
N ALA A 34 -6.26 2.39 1.19
CA ALA A 34 -6.84 2.84 2.45
C ALA A 34 -8.00 1.95 2.88
N ALA A 35 -8.91 1.61 1.96
CA ALA A 35 -10.03 0.72 2.24
C ALA A 35 -9.55 -0.67 2.69
N TYR A 36 -8.61 -1.29 1.99
CA TYR A 36 -8.07 -2.59 2.42
C TYR A 36 -7.32 -2.50 3.75
N CYS A 37 -6.62 -1.40 4.02
CA CYS A 37 -5.97 -1.18 5.31
C CYS A 37 -7.00 -1.12 6.46
N ILE A 38 -8.11 -0.41 6.25
CA ILE A 38 -9.15 -0.22 7.27
C ILE A 38 -9.96 -1.50 7.48
N PHE A 39 -10.42 -2.13 6.40
CA PHE A 39 -11.33 -3.28 6.46
C PHE A 39 -10.64 -4.62 6.63
N SER A 40 -9.49 -4.83 5.98
CA SER A 40 -8.77 -6.11 6.00
C SER A 40 -7.52 -6.08 6.89
N GLY A 41 -7.20 -4.92 7.47
CA GLY A 41 -6.11 -4.74 8.42
C GLY A 41 -4.85 -4.12 7.82
N LEU A 42 -4.02 -3.57 8.71
CA LEU A 42 -2.81 -2.83 8.36
C LEU A 42 -1.85 -3.60 7.46
N LEU A 43 -1.64 -4.89 7.71
CA LEU A 43 -0.70 -5.71 6.92
C LEU A 43 -1.11 -5.81 5.44
N VAL A 44 -2.41 -5.96 5.16
CA VAL A 44 -2.92 -6.01 3.78
C VAL A 44 -2.69 -4.67 3.08
N GLY A 45 -2.96 -3.56 3.76
CA GLY A 45 -2.68 -2.22 3.26
C GLY A 45 -1.20 -2.02 2.91
N ILE A 46 -0.29 -2.46 3.80
CA ILE A 46 1.16 -2.36 3.58
C ILE A 46 1.61 -3.26 2.42
N ILE A 47 1.08 -4.48 2.28
CA ILE A 47 1.40 -5.36 1.14
C ILE A 47 1.03 -4.68 -0.18
N LEU A 48 -0.18 -4.10 -0.27
CA LEU A 48 -0.61 -3.37 -1.47
C LEU A 48 0.27 -2.14 -1.74
N SER A 49 0.69 -1.43 -0.69
CA SER A 49 1.63 -0.30 -0.79
C SER A 49 3.00 -0.76 -1.30
N GLY A 50 3.53 -1.87 -0.77
CA GLY A 50 4.75 -2.52 -1.25
C GLY A 50 4.67 -2.92 -2.72
N ILE A 51 3.51 -3.41 -3.19
CA ILE A 51 3.27 -3.70 -4.61
C ILE A 51 3.32 -2.43 -5.45
N ASN A 52 2.70 -1.33 -5.01
CA ASN A 52 2.77 -0.05 -5.68
C ASN A 52 4.23 0.46 -5.78
N ILE A 53 4.98 0.41 -4.67
CA ILE A 53 6.40 0.79 -4.60
C ILE A 53 7.25 -0.06 -5.55
N PHE A 54 7.03 -1.38 -5.55
CA PHE A 54 7.70 -2.32 -6.45
C PHE A 54 7.40 -1.98 -7.93
N ARG A 55 6.13 -1.68 -8.25
CA ARG A 55 5.72 -1.30 -9.62
C ARG A 55 6.27 0.04 -10.06
N ARG A 56 6.55 0.97 -9.14
CA ARG A 56 7.23 2.26 -9.41
C ARG A 56 8.75 2.13 -9.65
N GLY A 57 9.32 0.92 -9.54
CA GLY A 57 10.75 0.68 -9.80
C GLY A 57 11.62 0.59 -8.54
N HIS A 58 11.08 0.86 -7.35
CA HIS A 58 11.79 0.68 -6.08
C HIS A 58 11.71 -0.79 -5.62
N ILE A 59 12.39 -1.66 -6.38
CA ILE A 59 12.28 -3.12 -6.28
C ILE A 59 12.60 -3.62 -4.86
N TRP A 60 13.72 -3.16 -4.28
CA TRP A 60 14.18 -3.63 -2.97
C TRP A 60 13.21 -3.26 -1.85
N ILE A 61 12.80 -1.99 -1.79
CA ILE A 61 11.87 -1.48 -0.76
C ILE A 61 10.52 -2.18 -0.89
N GLY A 62 9.99 -2.28 -2.12
CA GLY A 62 8.73 -2.96 -2.38
C GLY A 62 8.74 -4.43 -1.99
N ARG A 63 9.81 -5.17 -2.35
CA ARG A 63 9.98 -6.58 -1.95
C ARG A 63 10.08 -6.73 -0.44
N LEU A 64 10.85 -5.87 0.22
CA LEU A 64 11.03 -5.93 1.67
C LEU A 64 9.68 -5.75 2.39
N LEU A 65 8.88 -4.75 1.99
CA LEU A 65 7.56 -4.52 2.56
C LEU A 65 6.58 -5.67 2.33
N ILE A 66 6.55 -6.23 1.11
CA ILE A 66 5.69 -7.36 0.77
C ILE A 66 6.07 -8.59 1.59
N ILE A 67 7.36 -8.94 1.65
CA ILE A 67 7.84 -10.13 2.32
C ILE A 67 7.68 -10.00 3.84
N SER A 68 8.10 -8.88 4.43
CA SER A 68 8.01 -8.70 5.89
C SER A 68 6.56 -8.70 6.36
N SER A 69 5.68 -7.95 5.70
CA SER A 69 4.26 -7.88 6.06
C SER A 69 3.54 -9.20 5.78
N GLY A 70 3.89 -9.89 4.69
CA GLY A 70 3.35 -11.20 4.36
C GLY A 70 3.77 -12.28 5.36
N LEU A 71 5.01 -12.25 5.85
CA LEU A 71 5.50 -13.19 6.86
C LEU A 71 4.82 -12.94 8.22
N ILE A 72 4.68 -11.68 8.63
CA ILE A 72 3.93 -11.33 9.84
C ILE A 72 2.47 -11.78 9.72
N LEU A 73 1.83 -11.54 8.58
CA LEU A 73 0.46 -11.98 8.33
C LEU A 73 0.33 -13.51 8.41
N ALA A 74 1.27 -14.24 7.82
CA ALA A 74 1.31 -15.70 7.90
C ALA A 74 1.48 -16.20 9.35
N CYS A 75 2.36 -15.59 10.14
CA CYS A 75 2.51 -15.94 11.56
C CYS A 75 1.23 -15.69 12.36
N ILE A 76 0.52 -14.58 12.10
CA ILE A 76 -0.77 -14.30 12.76
C ILE A 76 -1.80 -15.35 12.38
N LEU A 77 -1.91 -15.71 11.10
CA LEU A 77 -2.87 -16.72 10.62
C LEU A 77 -2.58 -18.14 11.13
N LEU A 78 -1.32 -18.45 11.45
CA LEU A 78 -0.92 -19.76 12.00
C LEU A 78 -1.04 -19.82 13.53
N THR A 79 -1.16 -18.68 14.19
CA THR A 79 -1.29 -18.63 15.65
C THR A 79 -2.77 -18.68 16.02
N PRO A 80 -3.25 -19.69 16.78
CA PRO A 80 -4.62 -19.72 17.26
C PRO A 80 -4.81 -18.57 18.25
N THR A 81 -5.30 -17.44 17.73
CA THR A 81 -5.52 -16.23 18.52
C THR A 81 -6.95 -16.22 19.02
N LEU A 82 -7.13 -16.07 20.33
CA LEU A 82 -8.42 -15.74 20.93
C LEU A 82 -8.91 -14.44 20.30
N ALA A 83 -10.01 -14.51 19.56
CA ALA A 83 -10.65 -13.41 18.86
C ALA A 83 -11.10 -12.33 19.86
N SER A 84 -10.16 -11.49 20.27
CA SER A 84 -10.41 -10.28 21.03
C SER A 84 -10.37 -9.11 20.05
N SER A 85 -11.54 -8.55 19.80
CA SER A 85 -11.70 -7.34 18.98
C SER A 85 -11.06 -6.15 19.69
N ASN A 86 -9.75 -5.98 19.51
CA ASN A 86 -9.03 -4.84 20.05
C ASN A 86 -9.38 -3.59 19.23
N LEU A 87 -10.32 -2.77 19.74
CA LEU A 87 -10.70 -1.47 19.17
C LEU A 87 -9.48 -0.59 18.85
N TRP A 88 -8.40 -0.71 19.64
CA TRP A 88 -7.11 -0.07 19.39
C TRP A 88 -6.47 -0.44 18.05
N LEU A 89 -6.53 -1.71 17.63
CA LEU A 89 -6.02 -2.14 16.33
C LEU A 89 -6.87 -1.56 15.19
N GLY A 90 -8.19 -1.49 15.36
CA GLY A 90 -9.08 -0.82 14.40
C GLY A 90 -8.76 0.67 14.25
N PHE A 91 -8.50 1.36 15.35
CA PHE A 91 -8.11 2.78 15.31
C PHE A 91 -6.75 2.99 14.63
N LEU A 92 -5.76 2.14 14.92
CA LEU A 92 -4.45 2.16 14.25
C LEU A 92 -4.57 1.89 12.74
N ASN A 93 -5.39 0.91 12.33
CA ASN A 93 -5.70 0.66 10.92
C ASN A 93 -6.30 1.90 10.25
N GLY A 94 -7.20 2.60 10.94
CA GLY A 94 -7.79 3.87 10.48
C GLY A 94 -6.75 4.95 10.23
N ILE A 95 -5.89 5.23 11.22
CA ILE A 95 -4.83 6.24 11.10
C ILE A 95 -3.88 5.90 9.95
N VAL A 96 -3.41 4.65 9.89
CA VAL A 96 -2.47 4.21 8.86
C VAL A 96 -3.12 4.22 7.48
N GLY A 97 -4.39 3.84 7.37
CA GLY A 97 -5.15 3.92 6.12
C GLY A 97 -5.25 5.36 5.60
N ILE A 98 -5.56 6.33 6.46
CA ILE A 98 -5.57 7.77 6.11
C ILE A 98 -4.17 8.24 5.72
N HIS A 99 -3.14 7.81 6.44
CA HIS A 99 -1.77 8.15 6.13
C HIS A 99 -1.35 7.62 4.75
N LEU A 100 -1.61 6.33 4.47
CA LEU A 100 -1.39 5.70 3.16
C LEU A 100 -2.13 6.41 2.04
N TYR A 101 -3.38 6.83 2.28
CA TYR A 101 -4.13 7.61 1.31
C TYR A 101 -3.39 8.90 0.95
N LYS A 102 -2.98 9.67 1.96
CA LYS A 102 -2.30 10.96 1.76
C LYS A 102 -0.95 10.79 1.05
N THR A 103 -0.17 9.78 1.42
CA THR A 103 1.16 9.55 0.84
C THR A 103 1.11 8.96 -0.57
N GLU A 104 0.17 8.06 -0.87
CA GLU A 104 0.06 7.45 -2.21
C GLU A 104 -0.64 8.34 -3.24
N THR A 105 -1.50 9.27 -2.81
CA THR A 105 -2.24 10.20 -3.70
C THR A 105 -1.36 10.95 -4.70
N PRO A 106 -0.30 11.67 -4.30
CA PRO A 106 0.54 12.41 -5.25
C PRO A 106 1.22 11.48 -6.26
N HIS A 107 1.71 10.32 -5.83
CA HIS A 107 2.35 9.34 -6.72
C HIS A 107 1.38 8.74 -7.72
N PHE A 108 0.16 8.39 -7.27
CA PHE A 108 -0.88 7.86 -8.14
C PHE A 108 -1.33 8.90 -9.17
N ASN A 109 -1.63 10.13 -8.73
CA ASN A 109 -2.06 11.20 -9.64
C ASN A 109 -0.99 11.51 -10.70
N ARG A 110 0.29 11.50 -10.31
CA ARG A 110 1.41 11.66 -11.26
C ARG A 110 1.45 10.52 -12.27
N ALA A 111 1.28 9.27 -11.83
CA ALA A 111 1.28 8.11 -12.71
C ALA A 111 0.08 8.05 -13.66
N ILE A 112 -1.11 8.48 -13.23
CA ILE A 112 -2.28 8.57 -14.11
C ILE A 112 -2.12 9.69 -15.15
N ARG A 113 -1.62 10.86 -14.74
CA ARG A 113 -1.34 11.98 -15.67
C ARG A 113 -0.32 11.62 -16.74
N SER A 114 0.61 10.71 -16.46
CA SER A 114 1.58 10.20 -17.44
C SER A 114 1.06 9.02 -18.29
N GLY A 115 -0.26 8.76 -18.31
CA GLY A 115 -0.85 7.68 -19.10
C GLY A 115 -0.79 6.28 -18.46
N GLY A 116 -0.47 6.19 -17.17
CA GLY A 116 -0.52 4.94 -16.41
C GLY A 116 -1.95 4.40 -16.26
N LYS A 117 -2.06 3.10 -15.94
CA LYS A 117 -3.35 2.42 -15.75
C LYS A 117 -3.63 2.16 -14.26
N GLN A 118 -4.89 2.20 -13.87
CA GLN A 118 -5.32 1.77 -12.54
C GLN A 118 -5.43 0.24 -12.49
N ALA A 119 -4.98 -0.36 -11.38
CA ALA A 119 -5.13 -1.77 -11.09
C ALA A 119 -6.56 -2.09 -10.65
N ARG A 120 -7.01 -3.31 -10.96
CA ARG A 120 -8.36 -3.78 -10.59
C ARG A 120 -8.45 -3.96 -9.08
N TRP A 121 -9.40 -3.27 -8.46
CA TRP A 121 -9.60 -3.25 -7.01
C TRP A 121 -10.08 -4.57 -6.42
N TRP A 122 -10.66 -5.47 -7.22
CA TRP A 122 -11.24 -6.73 -6.74
C TRP A 122 -10.23 -7.86 -6.59
N VAL A 123 -9.03 -7.76 -7.18
CA VAL A 123 -8.02 -8.84 -7.08
C VAL A 123 -7.61 -9.09 -5.63
N PRO A 124 -7.30 -8.05 -4.82
CA PRO A 124 -7.04 -8.26 -3.39
C PRO A 124 -8.28 -8.76 -2.64
N LEU A 125 -9.49 -8.42 -3.09
CA LEU A 125 -10.74 -8.85 -2.45
C LEU A 125 -10.90 -10.36 -2.50
N ILE A 126 -10.64 -10.96 -3.66
CA ILE A 126 -10.71 -12.41 -3.84
C ILE A 126 -9.72 -13.11 -2.88
N PHE A 127 -8.51 -12.57 -2.73
CA PHE A 127 -7.53 -13.12 -1.79
C PHE A 127 -8.03 -13.03 -0.34
N VAL A 128 -8.54 -11.87 0.08
CA VAL A 128 -9.09 -11.70 1.43
C VAL A 128 -10.26 -12.66 1.66
N ALA A 129 -11.19 -12.76 0.71
CA ALA A 129 -12.34 -13.67 0.80
C ALA A 129 -11.93 -15.14 0.93
N LEU A 130 -10.89 -15.58 0.22
CA LEU A 130 -10.36 -16.94 0.33
C LEU A 130 -9.73 -17.22 1.71
N ILE A 131 -9.06 -16.23 2.31
CA ILE A 131 -8.49 -16.34 3.65
C ILE A 131 -9.61 -16.45 4.69
N GLU A 132 -10.60 -15.56 4.63
CA GLU A 132 -11.78 -15.58 5.51
C GLU A 132 -12.53 -16.90 5.40
N LEU A 133 -12.74 -17.40 4.18
CA LEU A 133 -13.41 -18.68 3.95
C LEU A 133 -12.64 -19.83 4.60
N LYS A 134 -11.31 -19.87 4.49
CA LYS A 134 -10.48 -20.88 5.16
C LYS A 134 -10.62 -20.83 6.69
N MET A 135 -10.66 -19.63 7.27
CA MET A 135 -10.77 -19.44 8.72
C MET A 135 -12.12 -19.92 9.28
N GLN A 136 -13.18 -19.94 8.47
CA GLN A 136 -14.48 -20.48 8.90
C GLN A 136 -14.51 -22.01 9.00
N PHE A 137 -13.57 -22.71 8.38
CA PHE A 137 -13.50 -24.18 8.35
C PHE A 137 -12.40 -24.76 9.25
N LEU A 138 -11.68 -23.93 9.99
CA LEU A 138 -10.67 -24.29 11.00
C LEU A 138 -11.25 -24.13 12.40
#